data_AF-A0A1I3T849-F1
#
_entry.id   AF-A0A1I3T849-F1
#
_cell.length_a   1.000
_cell.length_b   1.000
_cell.length_c   1.000
_cell.angle_alpha   90.00
_cell.angle_beta   90.00
_cell.angle_gamma   90.00
#
_symmetry.space_group_name_H-M   'P 1'
#
loop_
_entity.id
_entity.type
_entity.pdbx_description
1 polymer ?
#
loop_
_entity_poly.entity_id
_entity_poly.type
_entity_poly.pdbx_seq_one_letter_code
_entity_poly.pdbx_strand_id
1 'polypeptide(L)'
;MDETRIVEIFEAFFEKYKKTEGDRSSWSAHWTVYNQGHSFEINLTKCPKGTRFKIFCDKSKIEEIEGWEAFLASLDRLEKTHAPAFERGDFFTQMQEML
;
A
#
# COMPACT_ATOMS: atom_id res chain seq x y z
N MET A 1 7.64 -7.09 10.90
CA MET A 1 7.39 -7.92 9.69
C MET A 1 8.52 -7.66 8.73
N ASP A 2 9.12 -8.69 8.13
CA ASP A 2 10.20 -8.53 7.16
C ASP A 2 9.68 -8.10 5.77
N GLU A 3 10.58 -7.59 4.93
CA GLU A 3 10.24 -7.05 3.61
C GLU A 3 9.67 -8.11 2.66
N THR A 4 10.23 -9.32 2.67
CA THR A 4 9.74 -10.42 1.84
C THR A 4 8.28 -10.72 2.16
N ARG A 5 7.94 -10.79 3.45
CA ARG A 5 6.57 -11.04 3.88
C ARG A 5 5.60 -9.91 3.48
N ILE A 6 6.03 -8.66 3.55
CA ILE A 6 5.23 -7.51 3.12
C ILE A 6 4.89 -7.60 1.62
N VAL A 7 5.89 -7.93 0.80
CA VAL A 7 5.69 -8.13 -0.64
C VAL A 7 4.69 -9.25 -0.89
N GLU A 8 4.86 -10.41 -0.25
CA GLU A 8 3.94 -11.55 -0.42
C GLU A 8 2.48 -11.20 -0.10
N ILE A 9 2.25 -10.51 1.03
CA ILE A 9 0.90 -10.12 1.46
C ILE A 9 0.28 -9.16 0.44
N PHE A 10 1.02 -8.14 0.01
CA PHE A 10 0.54 -7.19 -0.99
C PHE A 10 0.26 -7.85 -2.34
N GLU A 11 1.14 -8.74 -2.79
CA GLU A 11 0.99 -9.44 -4.07
C GLU A 11 -0.28 -10.32 -4.06
N ALA A 12 -0.49 -11.06 -2.97
CA ALA A 12 -1.70 -11.86 -2.77
C ALA A 12 -2.96 -10.98 -2.71
N PHE A 13 -2.90 -9.86 -1.97
CA PHE A 13 -4.01 -8.90 -1.87
C PHE A 13 -4.32 -8.29 -3.23
N PHE A 14 -3.29 -7.85 -3.94
CA PHE A 14 -3.41 -7.27 -5.27
C PHE A 14 -4.06 -8.26 -6.23
N GLU A 15 -3.63 -9.52 -6.27
CA GLU A 15 -4.23 -10.51 -7.17
C GLU A 15 -5.71 -10.74 -6.86
N LYS A 16 -6.09 -10.76 -5.58
CA LYS A 16 -7.47 -10.96 -5.13
C LYS A 16 -8.39 -9.78 -5.42
N TYR A 17 -7.88 -8.54 -5.28
CA TYR A 17 -8.71 -7.33 -5.27
C TYR A 17 -8.46 -6.37 -6.44
N LYS A 18 -7.50 -6.66 -7.33
CA LYS A 18 -7.18 -5.78 -8.45
C LYS A 18 -8.40 -5.51 -9.34
N LYS A 19 -8.50 -4.27 -9.80
CA LYS A 19 -9.46 -3.81 -10.79
C LYS A 19 -8.71 -3.28 -12.00
N THR A 20 -9.24 -3.53 -13.20
CA THR A 20 -8.70 -2.94 -14.43
C THR A 20 -8.98 -1.44 -14.46
N GLU A 21 -7.97 -0.65 -14.78
CA GLU A 21 -8.10 0.77 -15.08
C GLU A 21 -8.60 0.97 -16.52
N GLY A 22 -9.04 2.20 -16.84
CA GLY A 22 -9.72 2.50 -18.11
C GLY A 22 -8.95 2.14 -19.39
N ASP A 23 -7.62 2.06 -19.32
CA ASP A 23 -6.75 1.65 -20.44
C ASP A 23 -6.68 0.13 -20.65
N ARG A 24 -7.27 -0.67 -19.75
CA ARG A 24 -7.19 -2.15 -19.67
C ARG A 24 -5.75 -2.70 -19.72
N SER A 25 -4.77 -1.85 -19.48
CA SER A 25 -3.35 -2.16 -19.46
C SER A 25 -2.74 -1.96 -18.06
N SER A 26 -3.50 -1.32 -17.17
CA SER A 26 -3.13 -1.10 -15.79
C SER A 26 -4.15 -1.73 -14.84
N TRP A 27 -3.67 -2.21 -13.70
CA TRP A 27 -4.49 -2.77 -12.63
C TRP A 27 -4.17 -2.05 -11.32
N SER A 28 -5.19 -1.78 -10.53
CA SER A 28 -5.02 -1.15 -9.22
C SER A 28 -5.78 -1.89 -8.12
N ALA A 29 -5.23 -1.86 -6.91
CA ALA A 29 -5.89 -2.32 -5.69
C ALA A 29 -5.62 -1.29 -4.59
N HIS A 30 -6.69 -0.84 -3.94
CA HIS A 30 -6.61 0.08 -2.80
C HIS A 30 -6.78 -0.70 -1.50
N TRP A 31 -5.97 -0.35 -0.51
CA TRP A 31 -6.10 -0.84 0.85
C TRP A 31 -6.04 0.33 1.83
N THR A 32 -7.01 0.40 2.74
CA THR A 32 -7.17 1.49 3.69
C THR A 32 -7.40 0.93 5.08
N VAL A 33 -6.64 1.41 6.06
CA VAL A 33 -6.85 1.12 7.48
C VAL A 33 -7.27 2.40 8.19
N TYR A 34 -8.10 2.23 9.21
CA TYR A 34 -8.52 3.31 10.10
C TYR A 34 -7.96 3.06 11.50
N ASN A 35 -7.17 4.01 12.02
CA ASN A 35 -6.60 3.93 13.35
C ASN A 35 -6.79 5.25 14.11
N GLN A 36 -7.37 5.19 15.31
CA GLN A 36 -7.59 6.35 16.19
C GLN A 36 -8.24 7.56 15.51
N GLY A 37 -9.15 7.33 14.56
CA GLY A 37 -9.83 8.40 13.81
C GLY A 37 -9.07 8.93 12.59
N HIS A 38 -7.86 8.43 12.33
CA HIS A 38 -7.09 8.68 11.13
C HIS A 38 -7.27 7.55 10.11
N SER A 39 -6.98 7.85 8.84
CA SER A 39 -6.95 6.87 7.76
C SER A 39 -5.60 6.87 7.06
N PHE A 40 -5.11 5.68 6.74
CA PHE A 40 -3.94 5.51 5.90
C PHE A 40 -4.25 4.55 4.77
N GLU A 41 -3.96 4.96 3.55
CA GLU A 41 -4.30 4.22 2.34
C GLU A 41 -3.10 4.07 1.43
N ILE A 42 -2.97 2.88 0.86
CA ILE A 42 -2.07 2.60 -0.25
C ILE A 42 -2.90 2.10 -1.42
N ASN A 43 -2.79 2.80 -2.54
CA ASN A 43 -3.25 2.32 -3.84
C ASN A 43 -2.04 1.79 -4.63
N LEU A 44 -1.97 0.47 -4.76
CA LEU A 44 -0.98 -0.23 -5.56
C LEU A 44 -1.47 -0.29 -7.00
N THR A 45 -0.68 0.24 -7.93
CA THR A 45 -0.94 0.16 -9.37
C THR A 45 0.18 -0.63 -10.05
N LYS A 46 -0.19 -1.56 -10.92
CA LYS A 46 0.74 -2.29 -11.79
C LYS A 46 0.35 -2.10 -13.25
N CYS A 47 1.33 -1.75 -14.07
CA CYS A 47 1.20 -1.66 -15.52
C CYS A 47 2.49 -2.15 -16.20
N PRO A 48 2.54 -2.29 -17.54
CA PRO A 48 3.75 -2.69 -18.24
C PRO A 48 4.99 -1.82 -17.96
N LYS A 49 4.79 -0.58 -17.49
CA LYS A 49 5.89 0.33 -17.13
C LYS A 49 6.44 0.11 -15.72
N GLY A 50 5.73 -0.65 -14.86
CA GLY A 50 6.20 -0.98 -13.53
C GLY A 50 5.10 -0.99 -12.46
N THR A 51 5.57 -0.99 -11.21
CA THR A 51 4.75 -0.98 -9.99
C THR A 51 4.85 0.38 -9.31
N ARG A 52 3.71 0.91 -8.84
CA ARG A 52 3.62 2.22 -8.22
C ARG A 52 2.69 2.19 -7.02
N PHE A 53 3.09 2.90 -5.96
CA PHE A 53 2.36 3.02 -4.71
C PHE A 53 1.94 4.49 -4.54
N LYS A 54 0.65 4.77 -4.58
CA LYS A 54 0.13 6.08 -4.17
C LYS A 54 -0.30 5.99 -2.72
N ILE A 55 0.22 6.89 -1.89
CA ILE A 55 0.02 6.85 -0.45
C ILE A 55 -0.80 8.06 -0.03
N PHE A 56 -1.83 7.82 0.77
CA PHE A 56 -2.72 8.84 1.30
C PHE A 56 -2.81 8.73 2.81
N CYS A 57 -2.86 9.89 3.46
CA CYS A 57 -3.13 10.03 4.90
C CYS A 57 -4.29 11.01 5.05
N ASP A 58 -5.36 10.61 5.74
CA ASP A 58 -6.56 11.42 5.93
C ASP A 58 -7.11 12.00 4.62
N LYS A 59 -7.20 11.13 3.60
CA LYS A 59 -7.67 11.44 2.22
C LYS A 59 -6.79 12.40 1.44
N SER A 60 -5.69 12.88 2.03
CA SER A 60 -4.70 13.71 1.36
C SER A 60 -3.59 12.83 0.80
N LYS A 61 -3.25 13.00 -0.49
CA LYS A 61 -2.09 12.33 -1.08
C LYS A 61 -0.82 12.88 -0.45
N ILE A 62 -0.02 12.01 0.16
CA ILE A 62 1.25 12.39 0.79
C ILE A 62 2.45 12.03 -0.09
N GLU A 63 2.38 10.94 -0.85
CA GLU A 63 3.51 10.46 -1.63
C GLU A 63 3.09 9.56 -2.81
N GLU A 64 3.98 9.44 -3.79
CA GLU A 64 3.90 8.45 -4.87
C GLU A 64 5.28 7.84 -5.08
N ILE A 65 5.39 6.53 -4.90
CA ILE A 65 6.65 5.80 -4.91
C ILE A 65 6.63 4.77 -6.04
N GLU A 66 7.70 4.71 -6.83
CA GLU A 66 7.85 3.75 -7.92
C GLU A 66 8.79 2.61 -7.53
N GLY A 67 8.34 1.38 -7.74
CA GLY A 67 9.12 0.18 -7.47
C GLY A 67 9.09 -0.28 -6.01
N TRP A 68 9.29 -1.59 -5.83
CA TRP A 68 9.29 -2.25 -4.52
C TRP A 68 10.43 -1.77 -3.63
N GLU A 69 11.64 -1.64 -4.16
CA GLU A 69 12.82 -1.23 -3.40
C GLU A 69 12.63 0.14 -2.73
N ALA A 70 12.20 1.15 -3.50
CA ALA A 70 11.94 2.48 -2.96
C ALA A 70 10.77 2.49 -1.97
N PHE A 71 9.73 1.68 -2.22
CA PHE A 71 8.60 1.55 -1.30
C PHE A 71 9.02 0.95 0.04
N LEU A 72 9.74 -0.17 0.04
CA LEU A 72 10.21 -0.84 1.24
C LEU A 72 11.16 0.07 2.06
N ALA A 73 12.09 0.74 1.39
CA ALA A 73 13.00 1.71 2.01
C ALA A 73 12.27 2.93 2.63
N SER A 74 11.05 3.24 2.20
CA SER A 74 10.27 4.35 2.72
C SER A 74 9.50 4.02 4.01
N LEU A 75 9.28 2.74 4.32
CA LEU A 75 8.34 2.30 5.36
C LEU A 75 8.69 2.84 6.75
N ASP A 76 9.97 2.83 7.13
CA ASP A 76 10.40 3.33 8.44
C ASP A 76 10.17 4.84 8.58
N ARG A 77 10.37 5.61 7.49
CA ARG A 77 10.04 7.04 7.48
C ARG A 77 8.54 7.26 7.54
N LEU A 78 7.76 6.52 6.75
CA LEU A 78 6.30 6.64 6.73
C LEU A 78 5.70 6.35 8.11
N GLU A 79 6.14 5.28 8.77
CA GLU A 79 5.69 4.89 10.12
C GLU A 79 6.02 6.00 11.14
N LYS A 80 7.25 6.53 11.09
CA LYS A 80 7.66 7.63 11.99
C LYS A 80 6.88 8.94 11.75
N THR A 81 6.58 9.27 10.50
CA THR A 81 5.96 10.56 10.15
C THR A 81 4.44 10.53 10.28
N HIS A 82 3.80 9.38 10.06
CA HIS A 82 2.34 9.26 9.98
C HIS A 82 1.73 8.44 11.10
N ALA A 83 2.46 8.11 12.17
CA ALA A 83 1.85 7.59 13.39
C ALA A 83 0.85 8.63 13.98
N PRO A 84 -0.33 8.22 14.47
CA PRO A 84 -0.79 6.83 14.59
C PRO A 84 -1.53 6.28 13.35
N ALA A 85 -1.71 7.09 12.30
CA ALA A 85 -2.44 6.68 11.09
C ALA A 85 -1.80 5.46 10.40
N PHE A 86 -0.47 5.35 10.41
CA PHE A 86 0.26 4.21 9.89
C PHE A 86 1.17 3.56 10.94
N GLU A 87 0.80 2.35 11.34
CA GLU A 87 1.65 1.42 12.08
C GLU A 87 1.87 0.20 11.18
N ARG A 88 3.12 -0.06 10.78
CA ARG A 88 3.46 -1.04 9.74
C ARG A 88 2.96 -2.44 10.08
N GLY A 89 3.16 -2.84 11.34
CA GLY A 89 2.78 -4.16 11.81
C GLY A 89 1.28 -4.39 11.71
N ASP A 90 0.49 -3.45 12.22
CA ASP A 90 -0.96 -3.49 12.20
C ASP A 90 -1.51 -3.42 10.77
N PHE A 91 -1.02 -2.47 9.97
CA PHE A 91 -1.48 -2.24 8.60
C PHE A 91 -1.37 -3.50 7.71
N PHE A 92 -0.22 -4.18 7.75
CA PHE A 92 0.00 -5.39 6.96
C PHE A 92 -0.64 -6.64 7.57
N THR A 93 -0.82 -6.68 8.89
CA THR A 93 -1.56 -7.77 9.54
C THR A 93 -3.03 -7.73 9.13
N GLN A 94 -3.67 -6.56 9.18
CA GLN A 94 -5.06 -6.41 8.74
C GLN A 94 -5.23 -6.71 7.24
N MET A 95 -4.25 -6.33 6.40
CA MET A 95 -4.26 -6.71 4.97
C MET A 95 -4.20 -8.23 4.80
N GLN A 96 -3.33 -8.90 5.57
CA GLN A 96 -3.19 -10.35 5.53
C GLN A 96 -4.45 -11.08 5.98
N GLU A 97 -5.18 -10.55 6.97
CA GLU A 97 -6.46 -11.11 7.44
C GLU A 97 -7.56 -11.09 6.37
N MET A 98 -7.40 -10.26 5.33
CA MET A 98 -8.32 -10.20 4.19
C MET A 98 -8.02 -11.23 3.09
N LEU A 99 -6.92 -11.98 3.17
CA LEU A 99 -6.53 -12.99 2.16
C LEU A 99 -7.29 -14.30 2.34
#